data_AF-A0A3N4HY35-F1
#
_entry.id   AF-A0A3N4HY35-F1
#
_cell.length_a   1.000
_cell.length_b   1.000
_cell.length_c   1.000
_cell.angle_alpha   90.00
_cell.angle_beta   90.00
_cell.angle_gamma   90.00
#
_symmetry.space_group_name_H-M   'P 1'
#
loop_
_entity.id
_entity.type
_entity.pdbx_description
1 polymer ?
#
loop_
_entity_poly.entity_id
_entity_poly.type
_entity_poly.pdbx_seq_one_letter_code
_entity_poly.pdbx_strand_id
1 'polypeptide(L)' 'LVFPPTGRDRAIVEYDDLTRLNQGEFLNDNLINFYLKLTESRLKENDPELAKRTHFFNTFFYERLKRKE' A
#
# COMPACT_ATOMS: atom_id res chain seq x y z
N LEU A 1 3.05 10.43 -7.82
CA LEU A 1 2.34 10.63 -6.53
C LEU A 1 3.16 10.03 -5.41
N VAL A 2 3.28 10.71 -4.27
CA VAL A 2 3.97 10.19 -3.08
C VAL A 2 3.00 10.25 -1.91
N PHE A 3 2.81 9.15 -1.20
CA PHE A 3 1.86 9.07 -0.09
C PHE A 3 2.35 8.15 1.05
N PRO A 4 2.24 8.56 2.33
CA PRO A 4 1.88 9.90 2.77
C PRO A 4 2.90 10.96 2.28
N PRO A 5 2.52 12.25 2.25
CA PRO A 5 3.40 13.32 1.73
C PRO A 5 4.70 13.45 2.55
N THR A 6 4.66 13.08 3.82
CA THR A 6 5.75 13.17 4.78
C THR A 6 5.94 11.83 5.52
N GLY A 7 7.09 11.65 6.15
CA GLY A 7 7.43 10.44 6.89
C GLY A 7 8.30 9.45 6.10
N ARG A 8 8.74 8.39 6.78
CA ARG A 8 9.70 7.40 6.24
C ARG A 8 9.03 6.30 5.41
N ASP A 9 7.76 6.02 5.65
CA ASP A 9 7.06 4.87 5.08
C ASP A 9 6.12 5.31 3.95
N ARG A 10 6.70 5.70 2.81
CA ARG A 10 5.99 6.29 1.65
C ARG A 10 5.84 5.28 0.52
N ALA A 11 4.66 5.25 -0.09
CA ALA A 11 4.43 4.67 -1.40
C ALA A 11 4.64 5.73 -2.48
N ILE A 12 5.22 5.30 -3.60
CA ILE A 12 5.42 6.12 -4.80
C ILE A 12 4.60 5.47 -5.90
N VAL A 13 3.83 6.27 -6.63
CA VAL A 13 3.10 5.87 -7.83
C VAL A 13 3.56 6.76 -8.97
N GLU A 14 4.20 6.17 -9.95
CA GLU A 14 4.67 6.83 -11.18
C GLU A 14 3.54 6.89 -12.22
N TYR A 15 3.73 7.67 -13.28
CA TYR A 15 2.71 7.78 -14.33
C TYR A 15 2.47 6.44 -15.04
N ASP A 16 3.53 5.67 -15.24
CA ASP A 16 3.44 4.37 -15.92
C ASP A 16 2.65 3.35 -15.10
N ASP A 17 2.67 3.46 -13.76
CA ASP A 17 1.85 2.62 -12.88
C ASP A 17 0.36 2.79 -13.19
N LEU A 18 -0.09 3.98 -13.59
CA LEU A 18 -1.51 4.25 -13.87
C LEU A 18 -2.06 3.43 -15.03
N THR A 19 -1.22 3.02 -15.97
CA THR A 19 -1.64 2.15 -17.09
C THR A 19 -2.17 0.81 -16.60
N ARG A 20 -1.74 0.36 -15.42
CA ARG A 20 -2.16 -0.89 -14.78
C ARG A 20 -3.56 -0.82 -14.16
N LEU A 21 -4.17 0.36 -14.13
CA LEU A 21 -5.58 0.55 -13.74
C LEU A 21 -6.55 0.31 -14.91
N ASN A 22 -6.04 0.14 -16.13
CA ASN A 22 -6.88 -0.12 -17.30
C ASN A 22 -7.54 -1.50 -17.23
N GLN A 23 -8.66 -1.64 -17.93
CA GLN A 23 -9.38 -2.91 -18.00
C GLN A 23 -8.51 -4.01 -18.59
N GLY A 24 -8.49 -5.17 -17.93
CA GLY A 24 -7.74 -6.34 -18.37
C GLY A 24 -6.27 -6.37 -17.91
N GLU A 25 -5.78 -5.30 -17.30
CA GLU A 25 -4.43 -5.24 -16.73
C GLU A 25 -4.41 -5.76 -15.29
N PHE A 26 -3.27 -6.34 -14.88
CA PHE A 26 -3.05 -6.68 -13.47
C PHE A 26 -2.51 -5.47 -12.71
N LEU A 27 -3.03 -5.19 -11.53
CA LEU A 27 -2.43 -4.18 -10.65
C LEU A 27 -0.98 -4.53 -10.30
N ASN A 28 -0.15 -3.52 -10.17
CA ASN A 28 1.21 -3.70 -9.66
C ASN A 28 1.29 -3.44 -8.15
N ASP A 29 2.44 -3.78 -7.59
CA ASP A 29 2.80 -3.61 -6.19
C ASP A 29 2.77 -2.15 -5.74
N ASN A 30 3.23 -1.20 -6.57
CA ASN A 30 3.18 0.23 -6.24
C ASN A 30 1.75 0.72 -5.98
N LEU A 31 0.82 0.39 -6.88
CA LEU A 31 -0.60 0.76 -6.75
C LEU A 31 -1.25 0.11 -5.52
N ILE A 32 -0.98 -1.18 -5.30
CA ILE A 32 -1.53 -1.91 -4.15
C ILE A 32 -0.99 -1.31 -2.85
N ASN A 33 0.32 -1.11 -2.73
CA ASN A 33 0.94 -0.53 -1.53
C ASN A 33 0.45 0.90 -1.25
N PHE A 34 0.28 1.70 -2.29
CA PHE A 34 -0.33 3.03 -2.17
C PHE A 34 -1.73 2.95 -1.57
N TYR A 35 -2.59 2.08 -2.11
CA TYR A 35 -3.97 1.97 -1.67
C TYR A 35 -4.10 1.38 -0.26
N LEU A 36 -3.21 0.45 0.12
CA LEU A 36 -3.11 -0.06 1.49
C LEU A 36 -2.81 1.08 2.48
N LYS A 37 -1.84 1.95 2.17
CA LYS A 37 -1.52 3.12 3.00
C LYS A 37 -2.67 4.11 3.08
N LEU A 38 -3.36 4.36 1.96
CA LEU A 38 -4.53 5.23 1.94
C LEU A 38 -5.64 4.66 2.84
N THR A 39 -5.86 3.35 2.79
CA THR A 39 -6.82 2.64 3.64
C THR A 39 -6.43 2.72 5.11
N GLU A 40 -5.15 2.53 5.44
CA GLU A 40 -4.63 2.69 6.80
C GLU A 40 -4.82 4.12 7.32
N SER A 41 -4.57 5.15 6.50
CA SER A 41 -4.81 6.55 6.89
C SER A 41 -6.29 6.81 7.17
N ARG A 42 -7.18 6.35 6.28
CA ARG A 42 -8.63 6.48 6.46
C ARG A 42 -9.11 5.71 7.69
N LEU A 43 -8.54 4.55 7.99
CA LEU A 43 -8.87 3.79 9.20
C LEU A 43 -8.46 4.56 10.46
N LYS A 44 -7.28 5.17 10.48
CA LYS A 44 -6.82 6.01 11.61
C LYS A 44 -7.74 7.21 11.85
N GLU A 45 -8.33 7.77 10.80
CA GLU A 45 -9.28 8.88 10.90
C GLU A 45 -10.67 8.43 11.36
N ASN A 46 -11.18 7.32 10.81
CA ASN A 46 -12.56 6.88 11.03
C ASN A 46 -12.75 6.03 12.29
N ASP A 47 -11.76 5.20 12.65
CA ASP A 47 -11.79 4.34 13.84
C ASP A 47 -10.38 4.16 14.42
N PRO A 48 -9.92 5.09 15.27
CA PRO A 48 -8.59 5.05 15.88
C PRO A 48 -8.37 3.81 16.76
N GLU A 49 -9.42 3.27 17.39
CA GLU A 49 -9.29 2.11 18.27
C GLU A 49 -9.09 0.81 17.48
N LEU A 50 -9.80 0.66 16.36
CA LEU A 50 -9.54 -0.43 15.42
C LEU A 50 -8.17 -0.27 14.76
N ALA A 51 -7.79 0.95 14.38
CA ALA A 51 -6.47 1.23 13.79
C ALA A 51 -5.32 0.76 14.70
N LYS A 52 -5.40 1.00 16.01
CA LYS A 52 -4.38 0.55 16.98
C LYS A 52 -4.19 -0.97 17.03
N ARG A 53 -5.22 -1.73 16.65
CA ARG A 53 -5.22 -3.20 16.67
C ARG A 53 -4.99 -3.82 15.29
N THR A 54 -4.77 -2.99 14.27
CA THR A 54 -4.64 -3.42 12.88
C THR A 54 -3.25 -3.09 12.36
N HIS A 55 -2.59 -4.06 11.73
CA HIS A 55 -1.31 -3.85 11.07
C HIS A 55 -1.42 -4.18 9.58
N PHE A 56 -0.92 -3.28 8.73
CA PHE A 56 -0.89 -3.46 7.28
C PHE A 56 0.55 -3.78 6.87
N PHE A 57 0.76 -4.98 6.32
CA PHE A 57 2.01 -5.32 5.66
C PHE A 57 2.00 -4.83 4.21
N ASN A 58 3.18 -4.48 3.68
CA ASN A 58 3.35 -4.26 2.25
C ASN A 58 3.30 -5.57 1.46
N THR A 59 3.18 -5.47 0.13
CA THR A 59 3.10 -6.63 -0.78
C THR A 59 4.32 -7.56 -0.71
N PHE A 60 5.49 -7.05 -0.31
CA PHE A 60 6.73 -7.83 -0.24
C PHE A 60 6.84 -8.69 1.01
N PHE A 61 6.06 -8.43 2.06
CA PHE A 61 6.16 -9.16 3.32
C PHE A 61 6.01 -10.66 3.12
N TYR A 62 4.93 -11.07 2.44
CA TYR A 62 4.66 -12.49 2.22
C TYR A 62 5.69 -13.13 1.31
N GLU A 63 6.12 -12.43 0.26
CA GLU A 63 7.18 -12.92 -0.63
C GLU A 63 8.51 -13.15 0.09
N ARG A 64 8.83 -12.30 1.07
CA ARG A 64 10.02 -12.45 1.90
C ARG A 64 9.85 -13.56 2.93
N LEU A 65 8.68 -13.68 3.54
CA LEU A 65 8.36 -14.72 4.53
C LEU A 65 8.46 -16.13 3.95
N LYS A 66 8.02 -16.33 2.71
CA LYS A 66 7.99 -17.66 2.06
C LYS A 66 9.35 -18.12 1.52
N ARG A 67 10.36 -17.25 1.45
CA ARG A 67 11.70 -17.64 1.01
C ARG A 67 12.29 -18.56 2.07
N LYS A 68 12.44 -19.85 1.74
CA LYS A 68 13.41 -20.72 2.40
C LYS A 68 14.78 -20.27 1.92
N GLU A 69 15.73 -20.09 2.83
CA GLU A 69 17.12 -19.69 2.53
C GLU A 69 17.68 -20.36 1.27
#